data_AF-A0A8T4T5T0-F1
#
_entry.id   AF-A0A8T4T5T0-F1
#
_cell.length_a   1.000
_cell.length_b   1.000
_cell.length_c   1.000
_cell.angle_alpha   90.00
_cell.angle_beta   90.00
_cell.angle_gamma   90.00
#
_symmetry.space_group_name_H-M   'P 1'
#
loop_
_entity.id
_entity.type
_entity.pdbx_description
1 polymer ?
#
loop_
_entity_poly.entity_id
_entity_poly.type
_entity_poly.pdbx_seq_one_letter_code
_entity_poly.pdbx_strand_id
1 'polypeptide(L)'
;MTKTYVITTAQRGAKPNAAFLRSLQTYCAHNNAELLILPTNGANPTSTREKDKEELDPAFEKDCNIVLGDYKINNKLYIRDFPVKAQQMIPITSWGRFVQYDKSAIMASPKLMLKCYANSNQDLPKILMSTGAVTEPNYKDNSWGMKARLDHRYAAIVVNVQSDVKFHYRQLYAGTNGVFYDLGVKYDGENEPVKEQVLALVMGDVHVGFTDPGVLEATHRLMDEVNPRHIFYHDICDAYSINHHHLKDVLLQARKARDGKDSLEAELHGVGNFIADQVARAPEAKHIVVKSNHDEAVLRYLQERRFGDDPRNLYLACELVRAAIDDKHDPLEVGVRKAFGELPSQVKFLPIHKDYKVAGWQLACHGHKGPNGSKASSRGLESAIGRGIVGHFHSPEIFRDLWVVGTSTYLDLEYNRGSPSNWLQAHALLNPNGKPQLINFIEGEYKAPNSDKKSQSARVKKAA
;
A
#
# COMPACT_ATOMS: atom_id res chain seq x y z
N MET A 1 -25.56 -8.45 5.07
CA MET A 1 -24.57 -9.41 5.61
C MET A 1 -23.21 -9.07 5.02
N THR A 2 -22.14 -9.24 5.78
CA THR A 2 -20.77 -9.14 5.24
C THR A 2 -20.47 -10.41 4.45
N LYS A 3 -19.99 -10.28 3.21
CA LYS A 3 -19.62 -11.43 2.36
C LYS A 3 -18.16 -11.30 1.96
N THR A 4 -17.42 -12.40 2.03
CA THR A 4 -16.01 -12.44 1.65
C THR A 4 -15.83 -13.30 0.41
N TYR A 5 -15.07 -12.80 -0.55
CA TYR A 5 -14.68 -13.52 -1.75
C TYR A 5 -13.16 -13.65 -1.79
N VAL A 6 -12.67 -14.80 -2.22
CA VAL A 6 -11.26 -15.02 -2.59
C VAL A 6 -11.23 -15.26 -4.08
N ILE A 7 -10.49 -14.45 -4.82
CA ILE A 7 -10.57 -14.41 -6.28
C ILE A 7 -9.19 -14.68 -6.87
N THR A 8 -9.05 -15.73 -7.69
CA THR A 8 -7.78 -16.10 -8.32
C THR A 8 -7.97 -16.56 -9.76
N THR A 9 -6.91 -16.47 -10.57
CA THR A 9 -6.94 -16.91 -11.97
C THR A 9 -6.54 -18.38 -12.08
N ALA A 10 -7.20 -19.12 -12.97
CA ALA A 10 -6.73 -20.45 -13.38
C ALA A 10 -6.48 -20.48 -14.88
N GLN A 11 -5.28 -20.92 -15.28
CA GLN A 11 -4.97 -21.11 -16.69
C GLN A 11 -5.55 -22.44 -17.18
N ARG A 12 -6.27 -22.40 -18.30
CA ARG A 12 -6.67 -23.60 -19.05
C ARG A 12 -5.43 -24.42 -19.42
N GLY A 13 -5.54 -25.75 -19.36
CA GLY A 13 -4.46 -26.70 -19.66
C GLY A 13 -3.33 -26.72 -18.62
N ALA A 14 -3.45 -25.98 -17.52
CA ALA A 14 -2.47 -25.96 -16.44
C ALA A 14 -2.96 -26.75 -15.23
N LYS A 15 -2.04 -27.45 -14.56
CA LYS A 15 -2.33 -28.11 -13.27
C LYS A 15 -2.44 -27.06 -12.16
N PRO A 16 -3.27 -27.26 -11.13
CA PRO A 16 -3.26 -26.43 -9.93
C PRO A 16 -1.91 -26.58 -9.20
N ASN A 17 -1.44 -25.50 -8.58
CA ASN A 17 -0.51 -25.64 -7.46
C ASN A 17 -1.31 -26.20 -6.27
N ALA A 18 -1.24 -27.51 -6.08
CA ALA A 18 -2.11 -28.21 -5.14
C ALA A 18 -1.94 -27.74 -3.69
N ALA A 19 -0.72 -27.33 -3.30
CA ALA A 19 -0.46 -26.78 -1.97
C ALA A 19 -1.16 -25.43 -1.78
N PHE A 20 -1.04 -24.52 -2.76
CA PHE A 20 -1.68 -23.22 -2.70
C PHE A 20 -3.21 -23.32 -2.74
N LEU A 21 -3.76 -24.19 -3.60
CA LEU A 21 -5.20 -24.42 -3.66
C LEU A 21 -5.76 -24.89 -2.31
N ARG A 22 -5.08 -25.83 -1.64
CA ARG A 22 -5.44 -26.26 -0.27
C ARG A 22 -5.36 -25.12 0.74
N SER A 23 -4.29 -24.32 0.72
CA SER A 23 -4.19 -23.13 1.60
C SER A 23 -5.34 -22.15 1.38
N LEU A 24 -5.79 -21.92 0.14
CA LEU A 24 -6.93 -21.07 -0.17
C LEU A 24 -8.26 -21.67 0.33
N GLN A 25 -8.44 -22.99 0.19
CA GLN A 25 -9.61 -23.70 0.69
C GLN A 25 -9.70 -23.61 2.22
N THR A 26 -8.58 -23.82 2.93
CA THR A 26 -8.48 -23.63 4.39
C THR A 26 -8.81 -22.20 4.79
N TYR A 27 -8.28 -21.21 4.06
CA TYR A 27 -8.63 -19.80 4.28
C TYR A 27 -10.13 -19.55 4.12
N CYS A 28 -10.73 -20.08 3.06
CA CYS A 28 -12.15 -19.93 2.79
C CYS A 28 -13.03 -20.56 3.87
N ALA A 29 -12.68 -21.76 4.32
CA ALA A 29 -13.37 -22.44 5.41
C ALA A 29 -13.28 -21.63 6.73
N HIS A 30 -12.08 -21.19 7.11
CA HIS A 30 -11.85 -20.46 8.36
C HIS A 30 -12.51 -19.06 8.36
N ASN A 31 -12.58 -18.40 7.20
CA ASN A 31 -13.06 -17.02 7.10
C ASN A 31 -14.47 -16.90 6.48
N ASN A 32 -15.17 -18.03 6.30
CA ASN A 32 -16.47 -18.11 5.61
C ASN A 32 -16.47 -17.32 4.29
N ALA A 33 -15.47 -17.60 3.46
CA ALA A 33 -15.27 -16.94 2.17
C ALA A 33 -15.58 -17.87 1.00
N GLU A 34 -15.97 -17.28 -0.12
CA GLU A 34 -16.26 -17.98 -1.36
C GLU A 34 -15.06 -17.90 -2.32
N LEU A 35 -14.55 -19.05 -2.78
CA LEU A 35 -13.45 -19.13 -3.73
C LEU A 35 -13.96 -19.00 -5.17
N LEU A 36 -13.63 -17.88 -5.83
CA LEU A 36 -13.95 -17.58 -7.22
C LEU A 36 -12.73 -17.84 -8.12
N ILE A 37 -12.91 -18.69 -9.13
CA ILE A 37 -11.90 -19.02 -10.13
C ILE A 37 -12.20 -18.28 -11.42
N LEU A 38 -11.26 -17.45 -11.87
CA LEU A 38 -11.34 -16.71 -13.12
C LEU A 38 -10.55 -17.45 -14.20
N PRO A 39 -11.18 -18.07 -15.21
CA PRO A 39 -10.47 -18.80 -16.24
C PRO A 39 -9.71 -17.85 -17.17
N THR A 40 -8.49 -18.22 -17.54
CA THR A 40 -7.75 -17.57 -18.63
C THR A 40 -7.13 -18.62 -19.54
N ASN A 41 -6.79 -18.22 -20.77
CA ASN A 41 -6.17 -19.13 -21.72
C ASN A 41 -4.72 -19.47 -21.34
N GLY A 42 -4.32 -20.72 -21.58
CA GLY A 42 -2.96 -21.23 -21.35
C GLY A 42 -1.98 -20.92 -22.47
N ALA A 43 -1.01 -21.82 -22.69
CA ALA A 43 -0.05 -21.72 -23.77
C ALA A 43 -0.73 -21.81 -25.15
N ASN A 44 -1.81 -22.59 -25.27
CA ASN A 44 -2.52 -22.83 -26.52
C ASN A 44 -3.95 -22.28 -26.44
N PRO A 45 -4.12 -20.95 -26.61
CA PRO A 45 -5.40 -20.28 -26.32
C PRO A 45 -6.58 -20.75 -27.17
N THR A 46 -6.32 -21.33 -28.34
CA THR A 46 -7.32 -21.91 -29.25
C THR A 46 -6.57 -22.70 -30.31
N SER A 47 -6.47 -24.01 -30.14
CA SER A 47 -6.47 -24.88 -31.31
C SER A 47 -7.81 -24.69 -32.04
N THR A 48 -7.79 -24.64 -33.37
CA THR A 48 -9.01 -24.53 -34.19
C THR A 48 -9.72 -25.88 -34.36
N ARG A 49 -9.17 -26.95 -33.78
CA ARG A 49 -9.76 -28.29 -33.76
C ARG A 49 -10.49 -28.47 -32.44
N GLU A 50 -11.77 -28.81 -32.47
CA GLU A 50 -12.60 -28.99 -31.25
C GLU A 50 -12.00 -29.95 -30.22
N LYS A 51 -11.13 -30.88 -30.64
CA LYS A 51 -10.46 -31.88 -29.80
C LYS A 51 -9.31 -31.36 -28.95
N ASP A 52 -8.84 -30.13 -29.20
CA ASP A 52 -7.63 -29.58 -28.60
C ASP A 52 -7.97 -28.36 -27.69
N LYS A 53 -9.24 -28.17 -27.28
CA LYS A 53 -9.64 -27.10 -26.36
C LYS A 53 -9.08 -27.40 -24.96
N GLU A 54 -8.16 -26.57 -24.49
CA GLU A 54 -7.64 -26.68 -23.13
C GLU A 54 -8.78 -26.40 -22.12
N GLU A 55 -9.10 -27.38 -21.29
CA GLU A 55 -10.07 -27.26 -20.20
C GLU A 55 -9.39 -26.82 -18.90
N LEU A 56 -10.20 -26.45 -17.91
CA LEU A 56 -9.69 -26.27 -16.56
C LEU A 56 -9.46 -27.64 -15.93
N ASP A 57 -8.49 -27.71 -15.01
CA ASP A 57 -8.26 -28.93 -14.24
C ASP A 57 -9.52 -29.29 -13.41
N PRO A 58 -9.97 -30.56 -13.40
CA PRO A 58 -11.15 -31.00 -12.64
C PRO A 58 -11.07 -30.69 -11.13
N ALA A 59 -9.87 -30.45 -10.59
CA ALA A 59 -9.71 -29.98 -9.21
C ALA A 59 -10.49 -28.70 -8.89
N PHE A 60 -10.80 -27.86 -9.89
CA PHE A 60 -11.58 -26.64 -9.72
C PHE A 60 -13.10 -26.85 -9.79
N GLU A 61 -13.58 -28.06 -10.10
CA GLU A 61 -15.02 -28.38 -10.07
C GLU A 61 -15.53 -28.61 -8.65
N LYS A 62 -14.60 -28.88 -7.71
CA LYS A 62 -14.89 -29.14 -6.31
C LYS A 62 -14.59 -27.92 -5.45
N ASP A 63 -15.56 -27.49 -4.65
CA ASP A 63 -15.43 -26.42 -3.63
C ASP A 63 -14.94 -25.07 -4.17
N CYS A 64 -15.11 -24.82 -5.47
CA CYS A 64 -14.77 -23.57 -6.15
C CYS A 64 -15.91 -23.13 -7.06
N ASN A 65 -16.06 -21.81 -7.24
CA ASN A 65 -17.04 -21.24 -8.16
C ASN A 65 -16.33 -20.64 -9.38
N ILE A 66 -16.60 -21.21 -10.56
CA ILE A 66 -16.03 -20.74 -11.81
C ILE A 66 -16.85 -19.55 -12.32
N VAL A 67 -16.20 -18.40 -12.50
CA VAL A 67 -16.85 -17.19 -13.01
C VAL A 67 -16.53 -17.02 -14.49
N LEU A 68 -17.57 -17.12 -15.32
CA LEU A 68 -17.50 -16.86 -16.76
C LEU A 68 -18.16 -15.52 -17.06
N GLY A 69 -17.44 -14.62 -17.74
CA GLY A 69 -17.95 -13.27 -18.05
C GLY A 69 -17.88 -12.30 -16.88
N ASP A 70 -18.64 -11.21 -17.00
CA ASP A 70 -18.73 -10.17 -15.97
C ASP A 70 -19.48 -10.67 -14.73
N TYR A 71 -18.99 -10.32 -13.55
CA TYR A 71 -19.63 -10.67 -12.28
C TYR A 71 -19.63 -9.49 -11.32
N LYS A 72 -20.80 -9.18 -10.74
CA LYS A 72 -20.97 -8.07 -9.81
C LYS A 72 -20.61 -8.51 -8.39
N ILE A 73 -19.56 -7.94 -7.82
CA ILE A 73 -19.20 -8.16 -6.40
C ILE A 73 -20.04 -7.24 -5.50
N ASN A 74 -20.11 -5.94 -5.82
CA ASN A 74 -21.05 -4.98 -5.23
C ASN A 74 -21.32 -3.81 -6.20
N ASN A 75 -21.94 -2.71 -5.76
CA ASN A 75 -22.22 -1.55 -6.62
C ASN A 75 -20.98 -0.72 -6.97
N LYS A 76 -19.79 -1.01 -6.45
CA LYS A 76 -18.54 -0.27 -6.70
C LYS A 76 -17.35 -1.15 -7.14
N LEU A 77 -17.53 -2.47 -7.19
CA LEU A 77 -16.51 -3.44 -7.60
C LEU A 77 -17.12 -4.58 -8.45
N TYR A 78 -16.47 -4.87 -9.57
CA TYR A 78 -16.87 -5.91 -10.51
C TYR A 78 -15.68 -6.80 -10.87
N ILE A 79 -15.92 -8.08 -11.12
CA ILE A 79 -15.04 -8.87 -11.98
C ILE A 79 -15.45 -8.54 -13.41
N ARG A 80 -14.47 -8.19 -14.24
CA ARG A 80 -14.68 -7.86 -15.66
C ARG A 80 -13.93 -8.84 -16.54
N ASP A 81 -14.63 -9.40 -17.52
CA ASP A 81 -14.04 -10.30 -18.51
C ASP A 81 -13.35 -9.50 -19.61
N PHE A 82 -12.13 -9.04 -19.31
CA PHE A 82 -11.29 -8.42 -20.32
C PHE A 82 -10.57 -9.50 -21.14
N PRO A 83 -10.49 -9.36 -22.47
CA PRO A 83 -9.79 -10.30 -23.35
C PRO A 83 -8.25 -10.18 -23.22
N VAL A 84 -7.72 -10.49 -22.04
CA VAL A 84 -6.30 -10.41 -21.71
C VAL A 84 -5.66 -11.78 -21.79
N LYS A 85 -4.56 -11.85 -22.56
CA LYS A 85 -3.76 -13.06 -22.69
C LYS A 85 -2.97 -13.30 -21.40
N ALA A 86 -2.90 -14.54 -20.94
CA ALA A 86 -2.07 -14.90 -19.78
C ALA A 86 -0.59 -14.48 -19.91
N GLN A 87 -0.05 -14.46 -21.15
CA GLN A 87 1.33 -14.04 -21.44
C GLN A 87 1.53 -12.51 -21.52
N GLN A 88 0.47 -11.70 -21.53
CA GLN A 88 0.57 -10.24 -21.65
C GLN A 88 1.41 -9.67 -20.49
N MET A 89 2.44 -8.88 -20.79
CA MET A 89 3.42 -8.43 -19.78
C MET A 89 2.82 -7.54 -18.69
N ILE A 90 1.88 -6.66 -19.06
CA ILE A 90 1.18 -5.76 -18.15
C ILE A 90 -0.31 -5.91 -18.46
N PRO A 91 -1.06 -6.77 -17.73
CA PRO A 91 -2.47 -7.05 -18.00
C PRO A 91 -3.36 -5.82 -17.91
N ILE A 92 -3.04 -4.86 -17.03
CA ILE A 92 -3.85 -3.66 -16.78
C ILE A 92 -3.69 -2.55 -17.83
N THR A 93 -2.70 -2.65 -18.73
CA THR A 93 -2.46 -1.64 -19.76
C THR A 93 -3.68 -1.50 -20.70
N SER A 94 -4.07 -0.25 -20.98
CA SER A 94 -5.18 0.13 -21.86
C SER A 94 -6.60 -0.21 -21.36
N TRP A 95 -6.75 -0.84 -20.20
CA TRP A 95 -8.06 -1.11 -19.59
C TRP A 95 -8.53 -0.01 -18.63
N GLY A 96 -7.64 0.94 -18.30
CA GLY A 96 -7.95 2.06 -17.41
C GLY A 96 -9.20 2.84 -17.80
N ARG A 97 -9.47 3.01 -19.10
CA ARG A 97 -10.68 3.71 -19.58
C ARG A 97 -11.98 3.06 -19.08
N PHE A 98 -12.02 1.73 -18.94
CA PHE A 98 -13.21 1.02 -18.47
C PHE A 98 -13.47 1.22 -16.98
N VAL A 99 -12.40 1.51 -16.22
CA VAL A 99 -12.47 1.81 -14.79
C VAL A 99 -12.65 3.32 -14.56
N GLN A 100 -12.24 4.17 -15.51
CA GLN A 100 -12.38 5.63 -15.43
C GLN A 100 -13.84 6.10 -15.50
N TYR A 101 -14.68 5.47 -16.34
CA TYR A 101 -16.09 5.83 -16.51
C TYR A 101 -17.04 5.15 -15.52
N ASP A 102 -16.62 4.05 -14.90
CA ASP A 102 -17.48 3.16 -14.13
C ASP A 102 -16.90 2.91 -12.73
N LYS A 103 -16.68 1.64 -12.40
CA LYS A 103 -16.40 1.14 -11.05
C LYS A 103 -15.04 0.44 -11.03
N SER A 104 -14.54 0.16 -9.82
CA SER A 104 -13.35 -0.66 -9.66
C SER A 104 -13.55 -2.05 -10.30
N ALA A 105 -12.46 -2.63 -10.81
CA ALA A 105 -12.51 -3.88 -11.54
C ALA A 105 -11.39 -4.85 -11.11
N ILE A 106 -11.72 -6.14 -11.06
CA ILE A 106 -10.79 -7.26 -10.95
C ILE A 106 -10.79 -8.01 -12.28
N MET A 107 -9.61 -8.41 -12.75
CA MET A 107 -9.45 -9.13 -14.01
C MET A 107 -8.62 -10.40 -13.84
N ALA A 108 -8.92 -11.39 -14.70
CA ALA A 108 -8.13 -12.60 -14.79
C ALA A 108 -6.72 -12.31 -15.33
N SER A 109 -5.70 -12.62 -14.55
CA SER A 109 -4.31 -12.68 -15.02
C SER A 109 -3.45 -13.46 -14.03
N PRO A 110 -2.50 -14.29 -14.50
CA PRO A 110 -1.48 -14.89 -13.64
C PRO A 110 -0.46 -13.90 -13.05
N LYS A 111 -0.57 -12.62 -13.41
CA LYS A 111 0.25 -11.53 -12.88
C LYS A 111 -0.52 -10.80 -11.80
N LEU A 112 0.16 -10.44 -10.72
CA LEU A 112 -0.38 -9.63 -9.63
C LEU A 112 -0.07 -8.16 -9.91
N MET A 113 -1.09 -7.35 -10.17
CA MET A 113 -0.97 -5.91 -10.42
C MET A 113 -2.15 -5.15 -9.82
N LEU A 114 -1.92 -3.89 -9.49
CA LEU A 114 -2.92 -2.98 -8.95
C LEU A 114 -2.60 -1.56 -9.39
N LYS A 115 -3.62 -0.80 -9.80
CA LYS A 115 -3.48 0.63 -10.08
C LYS A 115 -4.72 1.43 -9.68
N CYS A 116 -4.51 2.53 -8.97
CA CYS A 116 -5.53 3.52 -8.68
C CYS A 116 -5.72 4.52 -9.84
N TYR A 117 -6.97 4.85 -10.13
CA TYR A 117 -7.40 5.81 -11.13
C TYR A 117 -8.19 6.94 -10.46
N ALA A 118 -7.85 8.17 -10.82
CA ALA A 118 -8.42 9.36 -10.22
C ALA A 118 -9.94 9.40 -10.37
N ASN A 119 -10.61 9.97 -9.38
CA ASN A 119 -12.06 10.19 -9.37
C ASN A 119 -12.41 11.67 -9.20
N SER A 120 -13.71 11.98 -9.09
CA SER A 120 -14.20 13.30 -8.71
C SER A 120 -13.49 13.81 -7.45
N ASN A 121 -13.59 15.11 -7.19
CA ASN A 121 -12.98 15.74 -6.02
C ASN A 121 -13.50 15.20 -4.66
N GLN A 122 -14.57 14.40 -4.66
CA GLN A 122 -15.22 13.90 -3.44
C GLN A 122 -15.19 12.37 -3.29
N ASP A 123 -15.08 11.65 -4.42
CA ASP A 123 -15.15 10.19 -4.39
C ASP A 123 -13.77 9.56 -4.26
N LEU A 124 -13.72 8.41 -3.59
CA LEU A 124 -12.53 7.57 -3.56
C LEU A 124 -12.10 7.15 -4.98
N PRO A 125 -10.79 6.90 -5.20
CA PRO A 125 -10.30 6.39 -6.47
C PRO A 125 -10.94 5.07 -6.85
N LYS A 126 -10.99 4.82 -8.16
CA LYS A 126 -11.32 3.49 -8.68
C LYS A 126 -10.04 2.69 -8.86
N ILE A 127 -10.14 1.38 -8.76
CA ILE A 127 -8.98 0.50 -8.70
C ILE A 127 -9.13 -0.58 -9.75
N LEU A 128 -8.08 -0.79 -10.54
CA LEU A 128 -7.97 -1.93 -11.44
C LEU A 128 -6.96 -2.92 -10.85
N MET A 129 -7.39 -4.16 -10.65
CA MET A 129 -6.57 -5.22 -10.08
C MET A 129 -6.52 -6.44 -10.98
N SER A 130 -5.39 -7.14 -10.98
CA SER A 130 -5.28 -8.50 -11.49
C SER A 130 -4.83 -9.46 -10.39
N THR A 131 -5.29 -10.70 -10.43
CA THR A 131 -5.31 -11.55 -9.22
C THR A 131 -4.03 -12.31 -8.91
N GLY A 132 -3.20 -12.61 -9.92
CA GLY A 132 -2.31 -13.78 -9.87
C GLY A 132 -3.07 -15.08 -10.13
N ALA A 133 -2.39 -16.21 -10.11
CA ALA A 133 -2.98 -17.51 -10.46
C ALA A 133 -2.84 -18.56 -9.35
N VAL A 134 -3.75 -19.54 -9.34
CA VAL A 134 -3.66 -20.75 -8.51
C VAL A 134 -3.04 -21.94 -9.28
N THR A 135 -2.91 -21.82 -10.59
CA THR A 135 -2.30 -22.85 -11.46
C THR A 135 -0.81 -22.67 -11.61
N GLU A 136 -0.13 -23.76 -11.95
CA GLU A 136 1.25 -23.73 -12.43
C GLU A 136 1.40 -22.92 -13.74
N PRO A 137 2.59 -22.35 -14.03
CA PRO A 137 2.83 -21.61 -15.26
C PRO A 137 2.56 -22.43 -16.53
N ASN A 138 1.54 -22.05 -17.31
CA ASN A 138 1.30 -22.62 -18.64
C ASN A 138 1.49 -21.56 -19.73
N TYR A 139 2.68 -21.53 -20.33
CA TYR A 139 3.07 -20.54 -21.35
C TYR A 139 3.83 -21.18 -22.51
N LYS A 140 3.79 -20.51 -23.67
CA LYS A 140 4.55 -20.91 -24.86
C LYS A 140 6.05 -20.90 -24.58
N ASP A 141 6.77 -21.76 -25.27
CA ASP A 141 8.23 -21.77 -25.20
C ASP A 141 8.83 -20.74 -26.17
N ASN A 142 8.77 -19.47 -25.78
CA ASN A 142 9.33 -18.34 -26.52
C ASN A 142 9.70 -17.19 -25.57
N SER A 143 10.26 -16.11 -26.10
CA SER A 143 10.67 -14.93 -25.31
C SER A 143 9.53 -14.30 -24.50
N TRP A 144 8.29 -14.32 -25.02
CA TRP A 144 7.11 -13.84 -24.30
C TRP A 144 6.74 -14.75 -23.14
N GLY A 145 6.75 -16.07 -23.36
CA GLY A 145 6.49 -17.06 -22.31
C GLY A 145 7.56 -17.08 -21.24
N MET A 146 8.83 -16.90 -21.59
CA MET A 146 9.93 -16.74 -20.61
C MET A 146 9.67 -15.55 -19.68
N LYS A 147 9.32 -14.38 -20.22
CA LYS A 147 8.96 -13.19 -19.42
C LYS A 147 7.70 -13.42 -18.59
N ALA A 148 6.70 -14.11 -19.15
CA ALA A 148 5.48 -14.44 -18.43
C ALA A 148 5.73 -15.40 -17.26
N ARG A 149 6.65 -16.37 -17.38
CA ARG A 149 7.08 -17.25 -16.27
C ARG A 149 7.73 -16.45 -15.15
N LEU A 150 8.60 -15.49 -15.48
CA LEU A 150 9.25 -14.62 -14.48
C LEU A 150 8.22 -13.81 -13.68
N ASP A 151 7.16 -13.35 -14.35
CA ASP A 151 6.09 -12.52 -13.76
C ASP A 151 4.92 -13.34 -13.21
N HIS A 152 4.95 -14.67 -13.29
CA HIS A 152 3.90 -15.52 -12.75
C HIS A 152 3.87 -15.41 -11.23
N ARG A 153 2.70 -15.24 -10.64
CA ARG A 153 2.53 -15.08 -9.20
C ARG A 153 1.43 -16.01 -8.71
N TYR A 154 1.79 -16.91 -7.79
CA TYR A 154 0.79 -17.65 -7.01
C TYR A 154 0.13 -16.67 -6.06
N ALA A 155 -1.05 -16.17 -6.43
CA ALA A 155 -1.75 -15.19 -5.62
C ALA A 155 -3.27 -15.21 -5.86
N ALA A 156 -3.97 -14.61 -4.91
CA ALA A 156 -5.39 -14.31 -4.99
C ALA A 156 -5.66 -12.90 -4.43
N ILE A 157 -6.85 -12.37 -4.69
CA ILE A 157 -7.37 -11.17 -4.04
C ILE A 157 -8.48 -11.58 -3.10
N VAL A 158 -8.35 -11.28 -1.80
CA VAL A 158 -9.50 -11.34 -0.90
C VAL A 158 -10.25 -10.02 -0.97
N VAL A 159 -11.58 -10.08 -1.04
CA VAL A 159 -12.47 -8.94 -1.00
C VAL A 159 -13.49 -9.14 0.13
N ASN A 160 -13.47 -8.25 1.12
CA ASN A 160 -14.50 -8.20 2.16
C ASN A 160 -15.54 -7.15 1.78
N VAL A 161 -16.75 -7.57 1.42
CA VAL A 161 -17.87 -6.68 1.12
C VAL A 161 -18.55 -6.28 2.41
N GLN A 162 -18.46 -5.00 2.77
CA GLN A 162 -19.06 -4.43 3.98
C GLN A 162 -20.47 -3.89 3.73
N SER A 163 -20.70 -3.34 2.54
CA SER A 163 -22.01 -2.88 2.07
C SER A 163 -22.07 -2.92 0.55
N ASP A 164 -23.20 -2.49 0.00
CA ASP A 164 -23.38 -2.35 -1.44
C ASP A 164 -22.34 -1.43 -2.10
N VAL A 165 -21.74 -0.50 -1.36
CA VAL A 165 -20.76 0.46 -1.91
C VAL A 165 -19.38 0.38 -1.26
N LYS A 166 -19.25 -0.25 -0.09
CA LYS A 166 -18.00 -0.33 0.66
C LYS A 166 -17.42 -1.75 0.64
N PHE A 167 -16.14 -1.84 0.28
CA PHE A 167 -15.38 -3.08 0.28
C PHE A 167 -13.93 -2.82 0.70
N HIS A 168 -13.29 -3.84 1.23
CA HIS A 168 -11.84 -3.89 1.48
C HIS A 168 -11.24 -4.98 0.63
N TYR A 169 -9.97 -4.82 0.25
CA TYR A 169 -9.27 -5.82 -0.54
C TYR A 169 -7.84 -6.01 -0.06
N ARG A 170 -7.32 -7.22 -0.16
CA ARG A 170 -5.92 -7.53 0.14
C ARG A 170 -5.41 -8.61 -0.80
N GLN A 171 -4.11 -8.60 -1.04
CA GLN A 171 -3.44 -9.63 -1.84
C GLN A 171 -3.06 -10.80 -0.94
N LEU A 172 -3.45 -12.01 -1.32
CA LEU A 172 -2.99 -13.26 -0.74
C LEU A 172 -1.84 -13.77 -1.62
N TYR A 173 -0.61 -13.37 -1.31
CA TYR A 173 0.55 -13.66 -2.15
C TYR A 173 1.36 -14.83 -1.57
N ALA A 174 1.33 -15.97 -2.26
CA ALA A 174 1.95 -17.22 -1.83
C ALA A 174 3.39 -17.40 -2.33
N GLY A 175 4.14 -18.21 -1.58
CA GLY A 175 5.35 -18.85 -2.08
C GLY A 175 5.03 -19.99 -3.07
N THR A 176 6.05 -20.54 -3.72
CA THR A 176 5.91 -21.73 -4.60
C THR A 176 5.42 -22.97 -3.84
N ASN A 177 5.64 -23.00 -2.52
CA ASN A 177 5.14 -24.00 -1.60
C ASN A 177 3.67 -23.81 -1.20
N GLY A 178 2.99 -22.79 -1.73
CA GLY A 178 1.57 -22.51 -1.45
C GLY A 178 1.29 -21.81 -0.12
N VAL A 179 2.33 -21.43 0.64
CA VAL A 179 2.18 -20.72 1.91
C VAL A 179 1.98 -19.23 1.69
N PHE A 180 0.94 -18.67 2.29
CA PHE A 180 0.67 -17.23 2.30
C PHE A 180 0.22 -16.74 3.68
N TYR A 181 0.11 -15.42 3.79
CA TYR A 181 -0.32 -14.73 5.00
C TYR A 181 -1.46 -13.75 4.68
N ASP A 182 -2.36 -13.55 5.64
CA ASP A 182 -3.32 -12.45 5.66
C ASP A 182 -3.35 -11.87 7.06
N LEU A 183 -3.05 -10.57 7.21
CA LEU A 183 -3.08 -9.86 8.50
C LEU A 183 -2.32 -10.59 9.63
N GLY A 184 -1.12 -11.10 9.34
CA GLY A 184 -0.29 -11.82 10.32
C GLY A 184 -0.74 -13.25 10.61
N VAL A 185 -1.74 -13.80 9.91
CA VAL A 185 -2.14 -15.20 10.02
C VAL A 185 -1.58 -16.00 8.85
N LYS A 186 -0.83 -17.06 9.13
CA LYS A 186 -0.24 -18.00 8.18
C LYS A 186 -1.27 -19.06 7.76
N TYR A 187 -1.32 -19.34 6.46
CA TYR A 187 -2.08 -20.44 5.87
C TYR A 187 -1.13 -21.35 5.08
N ASP A 188 -1.13 -22.64 5.41
CA ASP A 188 -0.17 -23.63 4.91
C ASP A 188 -0.87 -24.99 4.71
N GLY A 189 -1.44 -25.20 3.53
CA GLY A 189 -2.21 -26.39 3.20
C GLY A 189 -3.44 -26.55 4.10
N GLU A 190 -3.57 -27.71 4.72
CA GLU A 190 -4.67 -28.08 5.64
C GLU A 190 -4.30 -27.85 7.12
N ASN A 191 -3.13 -27.27 7.40
CA ASN A 191 -2.73 -26.97 8.76
C ASN A 191 -3.60 -25.85 9.35
N GLU A 192 -3.84 -25.92 10.66
CA GLU A 192 -4.56 -24.87 11.40
C GLU A 192 -3.86 -23.51 11.22
N PRO A 193 -4.61 -22.41 10.94
CA PRO A 193 -4.01 -21.09 10.76
C PRO A 193 -3.25 -20.62 12.02
N VAL A 194 -2.03 -20.13 11.81
CA VAL A 194 -1.14 -19.73 12.91
C VAL A 194 -0.86 -18.24 12.84
N LYS A 195 -1.00 -17.53 13.97
CA LYS A 195 -0.55 -16.14 14.07
C LYS A 195 0.98 -16.07 14.12
N GLU A 196 1.54 -15.26 13.24
CA GLU A 196 2.96 -14.97 13.19
C GLU A 196 3.22 -13.47 13.07
N GLN A 197 4.34 -13.05 13.65
CA GLN A 197 4.79 -11.67 13.61
C GLN A 197 5.16 -11.25 12.18
N VAL A 198 4.63 -10.11 11.70
CA VAL A 198 5.05 -9.59 10.39
C VAL A 198 6.46 -8.99 10.45
N LEU A 199 7.18 -9.06 9.33
CA LEU A 199 8.56 -8.58 9.25
C LEU A 199 8.63 -7.05 9.22
N ALA A 200 7.67 -6.39 8.57
CA ALA A 200 7.60 -4.94 8.53
C ALA A 200 6.16 -4.44 8.32
N LEU A 201 5.86 -3.27 8.87
CA LEU A 201 4.76 -2.39 8.50
C LEU A 201 5.36 -1.14 7.84
N VAL A 202 4.98 -0.86 6.61
CA VAL A 202 5.32 0.40 5.91
C VAL A 202 4.06 1.24 5.88
N MET A 203 4.07 2.35 6.61
CA MET A 203 2.94 3.28 6.63
C MET A 203 2.87 4.07 5.34
N GLY A 204 1.66 4.46 4.95
CA GLY A 204 1.45 5.48 3.94
C GLY A 204 2.02 6.81 4.41
N ASP A 205 2.30 7.71 3.48
CA ASP A 205 2.92 9.01 3.76
C ASP A 205 2.19 9.72 4.93
N VAL A 206 2.90 10.02 6.01
CA VAL A 206 2.29 10.27 7.32
C VAL A 206 1.79 11.70 7.47
N HIS A 207 2.62 12.67 7.09
CA HIS A 207 2.44 14.12 7.23
C HIS A 207 1.83 14.49 8.59
N VAL A 208 2.64 14.42 9.65
CA VAL A 208 2.18 14.76 11.00
C VAL A 208 1.55 16.17 11.01
N GLY A 209 0.34 16.27 11.59
CA GLY A 209 -0.50 17.46 11.54
C GLY A 209 -1.63 17.41 10.50
N PHE A 210 -1.51 16.53 9.50
CA PHE A 210 -2.53 16.23 8.48
C PHE A 210 -2.93 14.75 8.41
N THR A 211 -2.30 13.89 9.23
CA THR A 211 -2.70 12.50 9.43
C THR A 211 -4.18 12.42 9.81
N ASP A 212 -4.93 11.55 9.14
CA ASP A 212 -6.34 11.30 9.46
C ASP A 212 -6.42 10.51 10.78
N PRO A 213 -7.07 11.04 11.84
CA PRO A 213 -7.18 10.35 13.12
C PRO A 213 -7.85 8.97 13.03
N GLY A 214 -8.81 8.81 12.12
CA GLY A 214 -9.48 7.53 11.91
C GLY A 214 -8.55 6.49 11.29
N VAL A 215 -7.63 6.91 10.41
CA VAL A 215 -6.57 6.03 9.90
C VAL A 215 -5.58 5.71 11.00
N LEU A 216 -5.15 6.69 11.79
CA LEU A 216 -4.19 6.46 12.87
C LEU A 216 -4.70 5.43 13.89
N GLU A 217 -5.95 5.56 14.33
CA GLU A 217 -6.58 4.58 15.23
C GLU A 217 -6.66 3.19 14.57
N ALA A 218 -6.99 3.13 13.29
CA ALA A 218 -7.01 1.88 12.53
C ALA A 218 -5.62 1.25 12.42
N THR A 219 -4.59 2.08 12.23
CA THR A 219 -3.18 1.68 12.18
C THR A 219 -2.71 1.14 13.53
N HIS A 220 -3.11 1.74 14.65
CA HIS A 220 -2.84 1.20 15.99
C HIS A 220 -3.50 -0.16 16.22
N ARG A 221 -4.73 -0.36 15.73
CA ARG A 221 -5.40 -1.67 15.77
C ARG A 221 -4.71 -2.68 14.87
N LEU A 222 -4.21 -2.26 13.71
CA LEU A 222 -3.44 -3.11 12.81
C LEU A 222 -2.11 -3.53 13.46
N MET A 223 -1.39 -2.60 14.08
CA MET A 223 -0.15 -2.86 14.80
C MET A 223 -0.33 -3.90 15.92
N ASP A 224 -1.40 -3.83 16.69
CA ASP A 224 -1.73 -4.85 17.70
C ASP A 224 -1.96 -6.23 17.10
N GLU A 225 -2.63 -6.27 15.96
CA GLU A 225 -3.01 -7.53 15.32
C GLU A 225 -1.80 -8.24 14.71
N VAL A 226 -0.90 -7.48 14.06
CA VAL A 226 0.21 -8.04 13.27
C VAL A 226 1.56 -7.99 13.97
N ASN A 227 1.68 -7.20 15.04
CA ASN A 227 2.86 -7.04 15.89
C ASN A 227 4.16 -6.83 15.09
N PRO A 228 4.31 -5.76 14.29
CA PRO A 228 5.41 -5.66 13.32
C PRO A 228 6.81 -5.61 13.95
N ARG A 229 7.81 -6.29 13.36
CA ARG A 229 9.23 -6.19 13.79
C ARG A 229 9.90 -4.86 13.42
N HIS A 230 9.46 -4.25 12.32
CA HIS A 230 9.97 -2.98 11.81
C HIS A 230 8.78 -2.12 11.40
N ILE A 231 8.84 -0.82 11.70
CA ILE A 231 7.83 0.16 11.29
C ILE A 231 8.55 1.25 10.50
N PHE A 232 8.12 1.48 9.27
CA PHE A 232 8.70 2.49 8.38
C PHE A 232 7.74 3.67 8.21
N TYR A 233 8.27 4.87 8.39
CA TYR A 233 7.57 6.13 8.22
C TYR A 233 8.10 6.87 7.00
N HIS A 234 7.21 7.22 6.09
CA HIS A 234 7.49 8.07 4.94
C HIS A 234 6.82 9.44 5.14
N ASP A 235 7.48 10.52 4.69
CA ASP A 235 6.98 11.91 4.78
C ASP A 235 6.43 12.21 6.18
N ILE A 236 7.22 11.92 7.23
CA ILE A 236 6.74 12.09 8.61
C ILE A 236 6.56 13.56 8.98
N CYS A 237 7.40 14.44 8.45
CA CYS A 237 7.29 15.90 8.58
C CYS A 237 6.65 16.45 7.31
N ASP A 238 5.61 17.30 7.41
CA ASP A 238 5.04 17.98 6.23
C ASP A 238 5.89 19.19 5.79
N ALA A 239 6.65 19.77 6.71
CA ALA A 239 7.28 21.08 6.58
C ALA A 239 6.26 22.18 6.20
N TYR A 240 5.03 22.06 6.71
CA TYR A 240 3.93 22.96 6.41
C TYR A 240 4.27 24.38 6.80
N SER A 241 4.79 24.56 8.01
CA SER A 241 5.15 25.85 8.60
C SER A 241 6.03 26.68 7.67
N ILE A 242 7.04 26.03 7.09
CA ILE A 242 8.07 26.61 6.23
C ILE A 242 7.89 26.29 4.74
N ASN A 243 6.70 25.90 4.30
CA ASN A 243 6.49 25.47 2.92
C ASN A 243 6.72 26.61 1.90
N HIS A 244 7.67 26.39 0.99
CA HIS A 244 8.10 27.38 -0.01
C HIS A 244 7.01 27.75 -1.03
N HIS A 245 6.04 26.86 -1.28
CA HIS A 245 4.91 27.16 -2.16
C HIS A 245 3.96 28.20 -1.57
N HIS A 246 3.95 28.36 -0.23
CA HIS A 246 3.01 29.23 0.47
C HIS A 246 3.50 30.68 0.62
N LEU A 247 4.74 30.98 0.20
CA LEU A 247 5.41 32.26 0.50
C LEU A 247 4.69 33.48 -0.09
N LYS A 248 4.05 33.34 -1.25
CA LYS A 248 3.36 34.45 -1.94
C LYS A 248 1.89 34.58 -1.56
N ASP A 249 1.33 33.63 -0.82
CA ASP A 249 -0.07 33.66 -0.40
C ASP A 249 -0.20 34.30 0.99
N VAL A 250 -0.38 35.62 1.01
CA VAL A 250 -0.49 36.41 2.25
C VAL A 250 -1.67 35.95 3.11
N LEU A 251 -2.78 35.52 2.50
CA LEU A 251 -3.96 35.07 3.25
C LEU A 251 -3.68 33.74 3.95
N LEU A 252 -2.98 32.83 3.28
CA LEU A 252 -2.55 31.57 3.88
C LEU A 252 -1.54 31.79 5.00
N GLN A 253 -0.55 32.66 4.81
CA GLN A 253 0.41 33.01 5.86
C GLN A 253 -0.27 33.61 7.09
N ALA A 254 -1.22 34.53 6.89
CA ALA A 254 -2.02 35.09 7.99
C ALA A 254 -2.83 34.02 8.72
N ARG A 255 -3.42 33.05 8.01
CA ARG A 255 -4.12 31.90 8.62
C ARG A 255 -3.16 31.03 9.44
N LYS A 256 -1.99 30.71 8.91
CA LYS A 256 -0.97 29.92 9.62
C LYS A 256 -0.57 30.59 10.92
N ALA A 257 -0.26 31.88 10.90
CA ALA A 257 0.11 32.64 12.09
C ALA A 257 -1.02 32.68 13.13
N ARG A 258 -2.26 32.96 12.68
CA ARG A 258 -3.45 32.95 13.55
C ARG A 258 -3.67 31.59 14.21
N ASP A 259 -3.47 30.51 13.45
CA ASP A 259 -3.73 29.14 13.88
C ASP A 259 -2.50 28.48 14.55
N GLY A 260 -1.38 29.21 14.71
CA GLY A 260 -0.13 28.71 15.29
C GLY A 260 0.61 27.66 14.44
N LYS A 261 0.29 27.55 13.15
CA LYS A 261 0.88 26.59 12.19
C LYS A 261 2.07 27.14 11.41
N ASP A 262 2.65 28.26 11.84
CA ASP A 262 3.83 28.91 11.28
C ASP A 262 5.13 28.59 12.03
N SER A 263 5.05 27.79 13.11
CA SER A 263 6.20 27.37 13.91
C SER A 263 6.74 26.00 13.47
N LEU A 264 7.95 25.98 12.93
CA LEU A 264 8.69 24.76 12.63
C LEU A 264 9.00 23.97 13.91
N GLU A 265 9.34 24.66 15.00
CA GLU A 265 9.60 24.02 16.30
C GLU A 265 8.38 23.22 16.79
N ALA A 266 7.18 23.81 16.74
CA ALA A 266 5.95 23.12 17.12
C ALA A 266 5.64 21.92 16.21
N GLU A 267 5.89 22.06 14.91
CA GLU A 267 5.74 20.97 13.93
C GLU A 267 6.70 19.80 14.22
N LEU A 268 7.97 20.09 14.49
CA LEU A 268 8.99 19.09 14.83
C LEU A 268 8.73 18.43 16.19
N HIS A 269 8.23 19.18 17.17
CA HIS A 269 7.73 18.61 18.43
C HIS A 269 6.57 17.64 18.18
N GLY A 270 5.64 17.99 17.27
CA GLY A 270 4.56 17.11 16.84
C GLY A 270 5.06 15.80 16.24
N VAL A 271 6.11 15.85 15.40
CA VAL A 271 6.77 14.66 14.85
C VAL A 271 7.34 13.79 15.96
N GLY A 272 8.03 14.39 16.94
CA GLY A 272 8.56 13.66 18.10
C GLY A 272 7.48 12.96 18.93
N ASN A 273 6.37 13.67 19.22
CA ASN A 273 5.20 13.11 19.88
C ASN A 273 4.63 11.91 19.12
N PHE A 274 4.46 12.03 17.81
CA PHE A 274 3.95 10.96 16.97
C PHE A 274 4.84 9.72 17.04
N ILE A 275 6.16 9.90 16.91
CA ILE A 275 7.13 8.80 17.02
C ILE A 275 7.04 8.15 18.40
N ALA A 276 7.01 8.94 19.47
CA ALA A 276 6.94 8.44 20.84
C ALA A 276 5.66 7.63 21.09
N ASP A 277 4.52 8.06 20.57
CA ASP A 277 3.25 7.30 20.60
C ASP A 277 3.38 5.95 19.88
N GLN A 278 3.97 5.94 18.68
CA GLN A 278 4.15 4.69 17.93
C GLN A 278 5.10 3.73 18.68
N VAL A 279 6.16 4.27 19.30
CA VAL A 279 7.12 3.50 20.09
C VAL A 279 6.48 2.93 21.35
N ALA A 280 5.67 3.72 22.06
CA ALA A 280 4.94 3.24 23.24
C ALA A 280 4.02 2.08 22.90
N ARG A 281 3.46 2.07 21.68
CA ARG A 281 2.58 1.01 21.20
C ARG A 281 3.32 -0.25 20.75
N ALA A 282 4.49 -0.11 20.14
CA ALA A 282 5.29 -1.22 19.63
C ALA A 282 6.75 -1.15 20.12
N PRO A 283 7.00 -1.29 21.44
CA PRO A 283 8.32 -0.99 22.03
C PRO A 283 9.44 -1.89 21.52
N GLU A 284 9.13 -3.12 21.12
CA GLU A 284 10.09 -4.10 20.59
C GLU A 284 10.37 -3.92 19.09
N ALA A 285 9.60 -3.07 18.39
CA ALA A 285 9.79 -2.82 16.98
C ALA A 285 10.95 -1.85 16.75
N LYS A 286 11.64 -2.00 15.62
CA LYS A 286 12.51 -0.93 15.12
C LYS A 286 11.64 0.13 14.43
N HIS A 287 11.87 1.39 14.77
CA HIS A 287 11.14 2.52 14.22
C HIS A 287 12.04 3.28 13.25
N ILE A 288 11.71 3.25 11.97
CA ILE A 288 12.58 3.73 10.89
C ILE A 288 11.93 4.92 10.19
N VAL A 289 12.54 6.10 10.33
CA VAL A 289 12.16 7.28 9.55
C VAL A 289 12.91 7.23 8.23
N VAL A 290 12.18 7.08 7.13
CA VAL A 290 12.72 7.05 5.78
C VAL A 290 12.84 8.47 5.27
N LYS A 291 14.03 8.86 4.78
CA LYS A 291 14.25 10.21 4.24
C LYS A 291 13.37 10.45 3.00
N SER A 292 12.44 11.39 3.13
CA SER A 292 11.48 11.74 2.09
C SER A 292 11.64 13.17 1.56
N ASN A 293 10.86 13.57 0.55
CA ASN A 293 10.99 14.91 -0.04
C ASN A 293 10.50 16.02 0.90
N HIS A 294 9.51 15.77 1.76
CA HIS A 294 9.13 16.77 2.75
C HIS A 294 10.21 16.93 3.83
N ASP A 295 10.92 15.87 4.19
CA ASP A 295 12.07 15.95 5.08
C ASP A 295 13.24 16.76 4.47
N GLU A 296 13.40 16.74 3.13
CA GLU A 296 14.36 17.58 2.42
C GLU A 296 13.94 19.07 2.42
N ALA A 297 12.66 19.38 2.64
CA ALA A 297 12.19 20.77 2.67
C ALA A 297 12.77 21.55 3.86
N VAL A 298 13.04 20.88 4.99
CA VAL A 298 13.77 21.47 6.12
C VAL A 298 15.18 21.85 5.70
N LEU A 299 15.93 20.93 5.07
CA LEU A 299 17.29 21.23 4.57
C LEU A 299 17.27 22.37 3.53
N ARG A 300 16.30 22.35 2.61
CA ARG A 300 16.13 23.37 1.58
C ARG A 300 15.82 24.75 2.18
N TYR A 301 15.00 24.82 3.22
CA TYR A 301 14.71 26.06 3.96
C TYR A 301 15.98 26.71 4.51
N LEU A 302 16.93 25.90 5.00
CA LEU A 302 18.25 26.36 5.46
C LEU A 302 19.14 26.78 4.28
N GLN A 303 19.24 25.96 3.23
CA GLN A 303 20.09 26.24 2.06
C GLN A 303 19.69 27.50 1.31
N GLU A 304 18.38 27.76 1.20
CA GLU A 304 17.84 28.96 0.54
C GLU A 304 17.86 30.20 1.46
N ARG A 305 18.37 30.09 2.69
CA ARG A 305 18.40 31.17 3.69
C ARG A 305 17.03 31.80 3.97
N ARG A 306 15.94 31.05 3.77
CA ARG A 306 14.57 31.58 3.93
C ARG A 306 14.26 31.99 5.37
N PHE A 307 14.98 31.44 6.33
CA PHE A 307 14.90 31.83 7.74
C PHE A 307 15.31 33.28 8.03
N GLY A 308 16.04 33.94 7.12
CA GLY A 308 16.43 35.34 7.30
C GLY A 308 15.25 36.31 7.34
N ASP A 309 14.15 35.97 6.64
CA ASP A 309 12.92 36.76 6.58
C ASP A 309 11.79 36.15 7.44
N ASP A 310 12.11 35.14 8.26
CA ASP A 310 11.15 34.38 9.07
C ASP A 310 11.55 34.46 10.56
N PRO A 311 11.17 35.55 11.26
CA PRO A 311 11.57 35.77 12.66
C PRO A 311 11.02 34.71 13.60
N ARG A 312 9.93 34.02 13.23
CA ARG A 312 9.30 32.97 14.03
C ARG A 312 10.21 31.76 14.18
N ASN A 313 10.90 31.39 13.08
CA ASN A 313 11.72 30.18 13.01
C ASN A 313 13.23 30.47 12.99
N LEU A 314 13.64 31.74 12.93
CA LEU A 314 15.03 32.17 12.85
C LEU A 314 15.94 31.52 13.90
N TYR A 315 15.52 31.50 15.17
CA TYR A 315 16.35 30.96 16.25
C TYR A 315 16.66 29.47 16.05
N LEU A 316 15.62 28.66 15.86
CA LEU A 316 15.77 27.23 15.58
C LEU A 316 16.58 27.00 14.29
N ALA A 317 16.30 27.78 13.23
CA ALA A 317 17.00 27.65 11.96
C ALA A 317 18.51 27.89 12.10
N CYS A 318 18.94 28.87 12.88
CA CYS A 318 20.36 29.10 13.17
C CYS A 318 21.02 27.88 13.83
N GLU A 319 20.34 27.21 14.76
CA GLU A 319 20.85 25.98 15.38
C GLU A 319 20.93 24.82 14.38
N LEU A 320 19.93 24.68 13.51
CA LEU A 320 19.92 23.66 12.46
C LEU A 320 20.96 23.90 11.37
N VAL A 321 21.25 25.16 11.03
CA VAL A 321 22.37 25.53 10.13
C VAL A 321 23.68 25.05 10.72
N ARG A 322 23.92 25.32 12.01
CA ARG A 322 25.13 24.84 12.69
C ARG A 322 25.24 23.33 12.61
N ALA A 323 24.17 22.60 12.93
CA ALA A 323 24.15 21.15 12.88
C ALA A 323 24.34 20.59 11.46
N ALA A 324 23.81 21.26 10.43
CA ALA A 324 24.01 20.87 9.04
C ALA A 324 25.48 21.05 8.59
N ILE A 325 26.19 22.04 9.13
CA ILE A 325 27.59 22.36 8.80
C ILE A 325 28.58 21.47 9.59
N ASP A 326 28.47 21.48 10.91
CA ASP A 326 29.51 20.95 11.82
C ASP A 326 29.50 19.42 11.88
N ASP A 327 28.33 18.82 11.65
CA ASP A 327 27.99 17.51 12.21
C ASP A 327 27.60 16.50 11.11
N LYS A 328 27.38 16.97 9.87
CA LYS A 328 26.77 16.19 8.76
C LYS A 328 25.51 15.42 9.17
N HIS A 329 24.85 15.84 10.25
CA HIS A 329 23.63 15.24 10.77
C HIS A 329 22.43 15.74 9.95
N ASP A 330 21.38 14.92 9.91
CA ASP A 330 20.15 15.30 9.23
C ASP A 330 19.46 16.43 10.00
N PRO A 331 19.20 17.61 9.39
CA PRO A 331 18.53 18.71 10.07
C PRO A 331 17.17 18.35 10.63
N LEU A 332 16.45 17.41 10.00
CA LEU A 332 15.17 16.93 10.52
C LEU A 332 15.37 16.19 11.84
N GLU A 333 16.29 15.22 11.89
CA GLU A 333 16.56 14.46 13.12
C GLU A 333 17.00 15.39 14.26
N VAL A 334 17.94 16.29 13.98
CA VAL A 334 18.44 17.24 14.98
C VAL A 334 17.31 18.14 15.47
N GLY A 335 16.48 18.64 14.55
CA GLY A 335 15.37 19.51 14.90
C GLY A 335 14.29 18.81 15.72
N VAL A 336 13.93 17.56 15.40
CA VAL A 336 13.01 16.76 16.23
C VAL A 336 13.60 16.54 17.62
N ARG A 337 14.87 16.13 17.74
CA ARG A 337 15.50 15.89 19.04
C ARG A 337 15.62 17.16 19.90
N LYS A 338 15.78 18.32 19.26
CA LYS A 338 15.80 19.62 19.95
C LYS A 338 14.42 20.04 20.42
N ALA A 339 13.42 19.94 19.55
CA ALA A 339 12.06 20.39 19.86
C ALA A 339 11.36 19.46 20.85
N PHE A 340 11.49 18.14 20.69
CA PHE A 340 10.80 17.14 21.50
C PHE A 340 11.63 16.59 22.68
N GLY A 341 12.96 16.47 22.51
CA GLY A 341 13.86 15.82 23.46
C GLY A 341 14.40 14.47 22.95
N GLU A 342 14.92 13.66 23.87
CA GLU A 342 15.53 12.37 23.52
C GLU A 342 14.49 11.39 22.97
N LEU A 343 14.73 10.89 21.76
CA LEU A 343 13.96 9.80 21.19
C LEU A 343 14.51 8.43 21.64
N PRO A 344 13.64 7.42 21.84
CA PRO A 344 14.06 6.07 22.20
C PRO A 344 15.08 5.47 21.23
N SER A 345 15.98 4.63 21.76
CA SER A 345 17.10 4.05 20.98
C SER A 345 16.68 3.19 19.79
N GLN A 346 15.44 2.66 19.78
CA GLN A 346 14.86 1.93 18.67
C GLN A 346 14.45 2.81 17.47
N VAL A 347 14.48 4.14 17.61
CA VAL A 347 14.19 5.10 16.53
C VAL A 347 15.45 5.39 15.73
N LYS A 348 15.36 5.23 14.41
CA LYS A 348 16.45 5.48 13.48
C LYS A 348 16.00 6.33 12.30
N PHE A 349 16.64 7.48 12.12
CA PHE A 349 16.53 8.26 10.88
C PHE A 349 17.52 7.70 9.85
N LEU A 350 17.03 7.35 8.67
CA LEU A 350 17.88 6.83 7.61
C LEU A 350 18.42 7.98 6.75
N PRO A 351 19.73 8.01 6.47
CA PRO A 351 20.27 8.90 5.44
C PRO A 351 19.74 8.55 4.05
N ILE A 352 19.54 9.54 3.18
CA ILE A 352 19.00 9.35 1.82
C ILE A 352 19.79 8.37 0.94
N HIS A 353 21.08 8.20 1.23
CA HIS A 353 21.99 7.35 0.44
C HIS A 353 22.16 5.94 1.03
N LYS A 354 21.33 5.54 2.00
CA LYS A 354 21.39 4.23 2.65
C LYS A 354 20.20 3.37 2.27
N ASP A 355 20.51 2.15 1.84
CA ASP A 355 19.53 1.09 1.67
C ASP A 355 19.13 0.48 3.03
N TYR A 356 17.90 0.00 3.12
CA TYR A 356 17.46 -0.85 4.24
C TYR A 356 16.60 -1.98 3.68
N LYS A 357 17.15 -3.20 3.69
CA LYS A 357 16.47 -4.37 3.14
C LYS A 357 15.95 -5.29 4.23
N VAL A 358 14.70 -5.72 4.11
CA VAL A 358 14.08 -6.76 4.94
C VAL A 358 13.58 -7.87 4.03
N ALA A 359 14.01 -9.12 4.27
CA ALA A 359 13.69 -10.28 3.40
C ALA A 359 13.92 -10.02 1.89
N GLY A 360 14.97 -9.24 1.55
CA GLY A 360 15.32 -8.89 0.18
C GLY A 360 14.52 -7.73 -0.44
N TRP A 361 13.58 -7.12 0.28
CA TRP A 361 12.82 -5.95 -0.15
C TRP A 361 13.46 -4.66 0.35
N GLN A 362 13.68 -3.70 -0.55
CA GLN A 362 14.12 -2.34 -0.23
C GLN A 362 12.99 -1.53 0.42
N LEU A 363 13.22 -1.03 1.63
CA LEU A 363 12.24 -0.26 2.42
C LEU A 363 12.75 1.15 2.83
N ALA A 364 13.96 1.54 2.40
CA ALA A 364 14.51 2.88 2.65
C ALA A 364 14.30 3.87 1.49
N CYS A 365 13.69 3.44 0.39
CA CYS A 365 13.44 4.32 -0.74
C CYS A 365 12.06 4.95 -0.59
N HIS A 366 11.98 6.27 -0.36
CA HIS A 366 10.70 6.95 -0.35
C HIS A 366 10.04 6.96 -1.75
N GLY A 367 10.84 7.05 -2.81
CA GLY A 367 10.33 6.99 -4.19
C GLY A 367 10.13 8.35 -4.87
N HIS A 368 10.61 9.46 -4.28
CA HIS A 368 10.54 10.80 -4.90
C HIS A 368 11.57 11.04 -6.02
N LYS A 369 12.69 10.31 -6.00
CA LYS A 369 13.75 10.36 -7.00
C LYS A 369 13.78 9.06 -7.81
N GLY A 370 13.70 9.20 -9.13
CA GLY A 370 13.93 8.11 -10.06
C GLY A 370 15.43 7.90 -10.35
N PRO A 371 15.76 6.89 -11.18
CA PRO A 371 17.15 6.61 -11.55
C PRO A 371 17.84 7.84 -12.14
N ASN A 372 19.09 8.08 -11.74
CA ASN A 372 19.89 9.23 -12.18
C ASN A 372 19.24 10.61 -11.89
N GLY A 373 18.40 10.71 -10.85
CA GLY A 373 17.74 11.96 -10.48
C GLY A 373 16.55 12.33 -11.35
N SER A 374 16.10 11.44 -12.24
CA SER A 374 14.87 11.62 -13.02
C SER A 374 13.62 11.68 -12.13
N LYS A 375 12.50 12.15 -12.69
CA LYS A 375 11.21 12.03 -12.01
C LYS A 375 10.85 10.56 -11.80
N ALA A 376 10.47 10.21 -10.58
CA ALA A 376 10.15 8.84 -10.23
C ALA A 376 8.90 8.33 -10.96
N SER A 377 8.93 7.03 -11.27
CA SER A 377 7.78 6.26 -11.74
C SER A 377 7.94 4.83 -11.25
N SER A 378 6.84 4.12 -11.03
CA SER A 378 6.87 2.73 -10.55
C SER A 378 7.69 1.82 -11.45
N ARG A 379 7.64 2.02 -12.76
CA ARG A 379 8.49 1.29 -13.72
C ARG A 379 9.97 1.62 -13.60
N GLY A 380 10.31 2.90 -13.44
CA GLY A 380 11.71 3.33 -13.30
C GLY A 380 12.31 2.85 -11.98
N LEU A 381 11.53 2.92 -10.90
CA LEU A 381 11.94 2.43 -9.58
C LEU A 381 12.11 0.90 -9.58
N GLU A 382 11.12 0.14 -10.06
CA GLU A 382 11.21 -1.32 -10.14
C GLU A 382 12.45 -1.79 -10.91
N SER A 383 12.74 -1.16 -12.05
CA SER A 383 13.93 -1.47 -12.83
C SER A 383 15.24 -1.18 -12.10
N ALA A 384 15.26 -0.25 -11.15
CA ALA A 384 16.48 0.21 -10.48
C ALA A 384 16.72 -0.45 -9.13
N ILE A 385 15.67 -0.62 -8.31
CA ILE A 385 15.79 -1.19 -6.97
C ILE A 385 15.29 -2.64 -6.89
N GLY A 386 14.60 -3.13 -7.93
CA GLY A 386 13.99 -4.45 -7.94
C GLY A 386 12.82 -4.53 -6.97
N ARG A 387 12.95 -5.40 -5.95
CA ARG A 387 11.94 -5.57 -4.90
C ARG A 387 11.94 -4.38 -3.96
N GLY A 388 10.85 -3.63 -3.93
CA GLY A 388 10.74 -2.45 -3.07
C GLY A 388 9.32 -2.14 -2.62
N ILE A 389 9.21 -1.58 -1.42
CA ILE A 389 7.98 -0.95 -0.92
C ILE A 389 8.31 0.54 -0.70
N VAL A 390 7.57 1.42 -1.37
CA VAL A 390 7.87 2.87 -1.43
C VAL A 390 6.61 3.70 -1.16
N GLY A 391 6.79 4.95 -0.71
CA GLY A 391 5.73 5.94 -0.52
C GLY A 391 5.61 6.91 -1.70
N HIS A 392 5.50 8.20 -1.40
CA HIS A 392 5.58 9.36 -2.33
C HIS A 392 4.38 9.56 -3.27
N PHE A 393 3.83 8.50 -3.84
CA PHE A 393 2.77 8.63 -4.85
C PHE A 393 1.38 8.86 -4.22
N HIS A 394 1.23 8.65 -2.90
CA HIS A 394 -0.02 8.68 -2.14
C HIS A 394 -1.15 7.78 -2.67
N SER A 395 -0.85 6.96 -3.67
CA SER A 395 -1.79 6.20 -4.47
C SER A 395 -1.26 4.78 -4.60
N PRO A 396 -1.91 3.79 -3.97
CA PRO A 396 -1.41 2.43 -3.95
C PRO A 396 -1.26 1.85 -5.36
N GLU A 397 -0.15 1.14 -5.57
CA GLU A 397 0.18 0.51 -6.85
C GLU A 397 0.93 -0.80 -6.60
N ILE A 398 0.64 -1.82 -7.40
CA ILE A 398 1.45 -3.04 -7.49
C ILE A 398 1.92 -3.15 -8.93
N PHE A 399 3.22 -2.96 -9.12
CA PHE A 399 3.88 -3.12 -10.41
C PHE A 399 5.02 -4.13 -10.27
N ARG A 400 4.71 -5.40 -10.57
CA ARG A 400 5.64 -6.53 -10.42
C ARG A 400 6.14 -6.65 -8.98
N ASP A 401 7.42 -6.37 -8.78
CA ASP A 401 8.13 -6.46 -7.51
C ASP A 401 8.25 -5.07 -6.83
N LEU A 402 7.65 -4.01 -7.37
CA LEU A 402 7.52 -2.73 -6.69
C LEU A 402 6.09 -2.51 -6.19
N TRP A 403 5.99 -2.19 -4.91
CA TRP A 403 4.73 -1.96 -4.20
C TRP A 403 4.74 -0.54 -3.65
N VAL A 404 3.65 0.18 -3.87
CA VAL A 404 3.51 1.58 -3.48
C VAL A 404 2.43 1.68 -2.43
N VAL A 405 2.75 2.28 -1.28
CA VAL A 405 1.76 2.57 -0.24
C VAL A 405 0.93 3.80 -0.61
N GLY A 406 -0.13 4.03 0.15
CA GLY A 406 -0.98 5.20 -0.01
C GLY A 406 -0.47 6.37 0.82
N THR A 407 -1.41 7.17 1.30
CA THR A 407 -1.18 8.18 2.34
C THR A 407 -1.77 7.73 3.69
N SER A 408 -1.37 8.36 4.79
CA SER A 408 -2.06 8.28 6.09
C SER A 408 -2.87 9.56 6.38
N THR A 409 -2.84 10.54 5.48
CA THR A 409 -3.48 11.84 5.64
C THR A 409 -4.98 11.82 5.36
N TYR A 410 -5.65 12.94 5.66
CA TYR A 410 -6.90 13.26 4.97
C TYR A 410 -6.70 13.22 3.45
N LEU A 411 -7.75 12.83 2.72
CA LEU A 411 -7.69 12.75 1.26
C LEU A 411 -7.94 14.09 0.56
N ASP A 412 -8.60 15.04 1.23
CA ASP A 412 -8.77 16.43 0.79
C ASP A 412 -7.90 17.34 1.65
N LEU A 413 -6.77 17.75 1.09
CA LEU A 413 -5.80 18.67 1.68
C LEU A 413 -5.66 19.91 0.80
N GLU A 414 -5.09 20.98 1.36
CA GLU A 414 -4.98 22.26 0.66
C GLU A 414 -4.34 22.15 -0.74
N TYR A 415 -3.28 21.36 -0.86
CA TYR A 415 -2.51 21.23 -2.10
C TYR A 415 -3.10 20.26 -3.13
N ASN A 416 -4.16 19.51 -2.80
CA ASN A 416 -4.89 18.67 -3.77
C ASN A 416 -6.36 19.10 -3.94
N ARG A 417 -6.81 20.10 -3.16
CA ARG A 417 -8.15 20.64 -3.21
C ARG A 417 -8.52 21.14 -4.61
N GLY A 418 -9.73 20.80 -5.04
CA GLY A 418 -10.26 21.22 -6.34
C GLY A 418 -9.79 20.37 -7.52
N SER A 419 -8.97 19.34 -7.29
CA SER A 419 -8.45 18.46 -8.34
C SER A 419 -8.97 17.02 -8.19
N PRO A 420 -9.30 16.35 -9.31
CA PRO A 420 -9.51 14.90 -9.32
C PRO A 420 -8.31 14.16 -8.72
N SER A 421 -8.55 13.33 -7.71
CA SER A 421 -7.49 12.65 -6.97
C SER A 421 -7.56 11.13 -7.13
N ASN A 422 -6.39 10.50 -7.21
CA ASN A 422 -6.24 9.05 -7.15
C ASN A 422 -5.73 8.55 -5.78
N TRP A 423 -5.63 9.45 -4.80
CA TRP A 423 -5.08 9.14 -3.48
C TRP A 423 -5.99 8.19 -2.72
N LEU A 424 -5.36 7.27 -2.01
CA LEU A 424 -6.05 6.33 -1.14
C LEU A 424 -5.23 6.12 0.11
N GLN A 425 -5.91 6.00 1.25
CA GLN A 425 -5.25 5.66 2.48
C GLN A 425 -4.85 4.18 2.44
N ALA A 426 -3.56 3.87 2.51
CA ALA A 426 -3.09 2.49 2.51
C ALA A 426 -1.70 2.32 3.11
N HIS A 427 -1.47 1.16 3.70
CA HIS A 427 -0.17 0.71 4.21
C HIS A 427 0.24 -0.59 3.51
N ALA A 428 1.46 -1.05 3.76
CA ALA A 428 1.91 -2.37 3.34
C ALA A 428 2.47 -3.17 4.52
N LEU A 429 2.15 -4.46 4.55
CA LEU A 429 2.80 -5.44 5.41
C LEU A 429 3.83 -6.21 4.59
N LEU A 430 4.97 -6.57 5.20
CA LEU A 430 5.89 -7.57 4.67
C LEU A 430 5.82 -8.82 5.54
N ASN A 431 5.33 -9.92 4.97
CA ASN A 431 5.07 -11.15 5.72
C ASN A 431 6.32 -12.07 5.81
N PRO A 432 6.32 -13.06 6.73
CA PRO A 432 7.46 -13.97 6.92
C PRO A 432 7.88 -14.79 5.68
N ASN A 433 6.97 -15.05 4.73
CA ASN A 433 7.33 -15.65 3.43
C ASN A 433 8.04 -14.67 2.45
N GLY A 434 8.34 -13.45 2.89
CA GLY A 434 8.94 -12.41 2.06
C GLY A 434 8.00 -11.87 0.98
N LYS A 435 6.68 -11.99 1.17
CA LYS A 435 5.66 -11.46 0.25
C LYS A 435 4.90 -10.30 0.90
N PRO A 436 4.79 -9.15 0.22
CA PRO A 436 4.06 -8.02 0.74
C PRO A 436 2.53 -8.17 0.58
N GLN A 437 1.79 -7.37 1.33
CA GLN A 437 0.34 -7.26 1.28
C GLN A 437 -0.06 -5.78 1.47
N LEU A 438 -0.84 -5.20 0.56
CA LEU A 438 -1.38 -3.84 0.74
C LEU A 438 -2.62 -3.92 1.62
N ILE A 439 -2.76 -2.93 2.49
CA ILE A 439 -3.88 -2.77 3.42
C ILE A 439 -4.51 -1.42 3.12
N ASN A 440 -5.68 -1.43 2.49
CA ASN A 440 -6.44 -0.21 2.21
C ASN A 440 -7.29 0.19 3.41
N PHE A 441 -7.40 1.49 3.67
CA PHE A 441 -8.28 2.05 4.70
C PHE A 441 -9.46 2.77 4.04
N ILE A 442 -10.67 2.52 4.54
CA ILE A 442 -11.89 3.17 4.08
C ILE A 442 -12.65 3.65 5.30
N GLU A 443 -12.69 4.97 5.50
CA GLU A 443 -13.33 5.63 6.65
C GLU A 443 -12.79 5.08 8.00
N GLY A 444 -11.46 5.00 8.13
CA GLY A 444 -10.81 4.52 9.36
C GLY A 444 -10.97 3.02 9.64
N GLU A 445 -11.28 2.20 8.64
CA GLU A 445 -11.33 0.75 8.77
C GLU A 445 -10.47 0.08 7.69
N TYR A 446 -9.75 -0.99 8.03
CA TYR A 446 -8.93 -1.78 7.08
C TYR A 446 -9.49 -3.18 6.77
N LYS A 447 -10.57 -3.56 7.45
CA LYS A 447 -11.32 -4.79 7.24
C LYS A 447 -12.77 -4.59 7.64
N ALA A 448 -13.66 -5.44 7.14
CA ALA A 448 -15.04 -5.40 7.57
C ALA A 448 -15.13 -5.78 9.06
N PRO A 449 -15.86 -5.03 9.90
CA PRO A 449 -16.04 -5.41 11.30
C PRO A 449 -16.79 -6.74 11.38
N ASN A 450 -16.32 -7.65 12.25
CA ASN A 450 -17.07 -8.87 12.56
C ASN A 450 -18.48 -8.49 13.00
N SER A 451 -19.49 -9.21 12.51
CA SER A 451 -20.91 -8.97 12.78
C SER A 451 -21.23 -8.79 14.27
N ASP A 452 -20.39 -9.34 15.14
CA ASP A 452 -20.59 -9.38 16.59
C ASP A 452 -20.18 -8.08 17.31
N LYS A 453 -19.44 -7.16 16.66
CA LYS A 453 -19.00 -5.89 17.27
C LYS A 453 -19.85 -4.67 16.94
N LYS A 454 -20.97 -4.84 16.22
CA LYS A 454 -21.85 -3.73 15.81
C LYS A 454 -22.54 -2.98 16.98
N SER A 455 -22.45 -3.45 18.21
CA SER A 455 -23.15 -2.86 19.36
C SER A 455 -22.41 -1.71 20.06
N GLN A 456 -21.09 -1.51 19.84
CA GLN A 456 -20.33 -0.48 20.58
C GLN A 456 -20.08 0.82 19.80
N SER A 457 -19.91 0.79 18.47
CA SER A 457 -19.60 2.00 17.69
C SER A 457 -20.79 2.93 17.44
N ALA A 458 -22.03 2.43 17.59
CA ALA A 458 -23.24 3.24 17.40
C ALA A 458 -23.48 4.28 18.52
N ARG A 459 -22.80 4.16 19.66
CA ARG A 459 -22.97 5.10 20.80
C ARG A 459 -22.10 6.36 20.71
N VAL A 460 -21.02 6.35 19.92
CA VAL A 460 -20.08 7.49 19.86
C VAL A 460 -20.52 8.56 18.85
N LYS A 461 -21.26 8.18 17.80
CA LYS A 461 -21.72 9.13 16.75
C LYS A 461 -22.92 10.02 17.13
N LYS A 462 -23.42 9.97 18.36
CA LYS A 462 -24.55 10.80 18.82
C LYS A 462 -24.16 11.94 19.78
N ALA A 463 -22.88 12.15 20.02
CA ALA A 463 -22.38 13.27 20.82
C ALA A 463 -21.18 13.94 20.12
N ALA A 464 -21.47 14.74 19.09
CA ALA A 464 -20.61 15.80 18.57
C ALA A 464 -21.50 16.83 17.87
#